data_AF-A0A956A9N1-F1
#
_entry.id   AF-A0A956A9N1-F1
#
_cell.length_a   1.000
_cell.length_b   1.000
_cell.length_c   1.000
_cell.angle_alpha   90.00
_cell.angle_beta   90.00
_cell.angle_gamma   90.00
#
_symmetry.space_group_name_H-M   'P 1'
#
loop_
_entity.id
_entity.type
_entity.pdbx_description
1 polymer ?
#
loop_
_entity_poly.entity_id
_entity_poly.type
_entity_poly.pdbx_seq_one_letter_code
_entity_poly.pdbx_strand_id
1 'polypeptide(L)'
;MTREKAPQSEQHATGRTSAGDDRDRSALLRAALTELRDAQTVLKPLVAFAFDPDARPRFTPAAERQRMIGEVDRAMQGLETVGATLEQALASVSRPDHRSAAERVGQPREKRNETTTPTTGAEIRDKTDRFAGAPREGRMSMSLKEQIDTYAANFAELNAYSQADWNVLRQNASTIRPWVPDLVKVFYDRVFSSSPTSALVEQGDRDRLASTLSKWMEGILSGDYDELTWTNQYVIGLRHIIRGVKNLYFLGMMSCMQAEFLSRCLSTMNPDQAQTVYLAFHRVTSVIGGIVAECYTDGYINCLARVGMRESVVSNVAKAEAEKMITQLRS
;
A
#
# COMPACT_ATOMS: atom_id res chain seq x y z
N MET A 1 22.79 79.24 -24.36
CA MET A 1 23.54 78.18 -23.67
C MET A 1 22.65 76.97 -23.55
N THR A 2 23.08 75.93 -24.25
CA THR A 2 22.43 74.65 -24.55
C THR A 2 22.23 73.81 -23.29
N ARG A 3 21.04 73.22 -23.11
CA ARG A 3 20.75 72.23 -22.07
C ARG A 3 20.52 70.88 -22.75
N GLU A 4 21.51 70.00 -22.59
CA GLU A 4 21.57 68.64 -23.14
C GLU A 4 20.47 67.72 -22.59
N LYS A 5 19.92 66.88 -23.48
CA LYS A 5 19.07 65.73 -23.15
C LYS A 5 19.97 64.56 -22.71
N ALA A 6 19.67 63.95 -21.56
CA ALA A 6 20.21 62.65 -21.16
C ALA A 6 19.42 61.50 -21.80
N PRO A 7 20.05 60.37 -22.17
CA PRO A 7 19.35 59.24 -22.77
C PRO A 7 18.80 58.26 -21.72
N GLN A 8 17.59 57.77 -21.96
CA GLN A 8 17.01 56.61 -21.29
C GLN A 8 17.69 55.34 -21.82
N SER A 9 18.30 54.56 -20.94
CA SER A 9 18.78 53.21 -21.23
C SER A 9 17.75 52.18 -20.79
N GLU A 10 17.05 51.56 -21.74
CA GLU A 10 16.27 50.34 -21.54
C GLU A 10 17.20 49.17 -21.20
N GLN A 11 17.07 48.61 -19.99
CA GLN A 11 17.71 47.34 -19.64
C GLN A 11 16.76 46.19 -20.00
N HIS A 12 17.01 45.53 -21.12
CA HIS A 12 16.48 44.20 -21.40
C HIS A 12 17.16 43.18 -20.49
N ALA A 13 16.45 42.67 -19.48
CA ALA A 13 16.83 41.51 -18.72
C ALA A 13 16.75 40.25 -19.61
N THR A 14 17.89 39.81 -20.14
CA THR A 14 18.00 38.52 -20.81
C THR A 14 18.11 37.43 -19.74
N GLY A 15 17.02 36.66 -19.57
CA GLY A 15 17.01 35.47 -18.73
C GLY A 15 17.94 34.40 -19.30
N ARG A 16 19.22 34.42 -18.92
CA ARG A 16 20.11 33.26 -19.03
C ARG A 16 19.74 32.30 -17.92
N THR A 17 18.97 31.26 -18.24
CA THR A 17 18.98 30.03 -17.42
C THR A 17 20.42 29.51 -17.43
N SER A 18 21.03 29.47 -16.25
CA SER A 18 22.46 29.20 -16.13
C SER A 18 22.73 27.72 -16.43
N ALA A 19 23.70 27.44 -17.30
CA ALA A 19 24.18 26.09 -17.58
C ALA A 19 24.76 25.36 -16.34
N GLY A 20 24.83 26.03 -15.18
CA GLY A 20 25.19 25.42 -13.90
C GLY A 20 24.08 24.54 -13.33
N ASP A 21 22.81 24.92 -13.51
CA ASP A 21 21.66 24.24 -12.90
C ASP A 21 21.44 22.83 -13.50
N ASP A 22 21.65 22.70 -14.81
CA ASP A 22 21.57 21.41 -15.52
C ASP A 22 22.70 20.44 -15.15
N ARG A 23 23.89 20.96 -14.79
CA ARG A 23 25.03 20.13 -14.37
C ARG A 23 24.80 19.56 -12.97
N ASP A 24 24.29 20.37 -12.05
CA ASP A 24 24.01 19.96 -10.68
C ASP A 24 22.87 18.95 -10.64
N ARG A 25 21.83 19.16 -11.46
CA ARG A 25 20.74 18.18 -11.65
C ARG A 25 21.23 16.84 -12.22
N SER A 26 22.10 16.90 -13.23
CA SER A 26 22.69 15.69 -13.83
C SER A 26 23.62 14.95 -12.86
N ALA A 27 24.23 15.64 -11.89
CA ALA A 27 25.00 15.03 -10.83
C ALA A 27 24.10 14.34 -9.79
N LEU A 28 23.02 14.99 -9.35
CA LEU A 28 22.05 14.43 -8.40
C LEU A 28 21.36 13.17 -8.95
N LEU A 29 20.94 13.18 -10.23
CA LEU A 29 20.33 12.00 -10.86
C LEU A 29 21.32 10.84 -11.00
N ARG A 30 22.60 11.11 -11.28
CA ARG A 30 23.64 10.06 -11.34
C ARG A 30 23.93 9.47 -9.96
N ALA A 31 23.93 10.28 -8.91
CA ALA A 31 24.07 9.82 -7.54
C ALA A 31 22.89 8.92 -7.15
N ALA A 32 21.65 9.37 -7.39
CA ALA A 32 20.43 8.61 -7.13
C ALA A 32 20.40 7.25 -7.87
N LEU A 33 20.82 7.22 -9.14
CA LEU A 33 20.90 5.98 -9.93
C LEU A 33 21.99 5.03 -9.44
N THR A 34 23.07 5.55 -8.85
CA THR A 34 24.14 4.74 -8.27
C THR A 34 23.67 4.06 -6.99
N GLU A 35 23.05 4.82 -6.08
CA GLU A 35 22.45 4.30 -4.85
C GLU A 35 21.36 3.25 -5.13
N LEU A 36 20.52 3.47 -6.16
CA LEU A 36 19.52 2.48 -6.59
C LEU A 36 20.16 1.17 -7.07
N ARG A 37 21.27 1.26 -7.81
CA ARG A 37 21.99 0.08 -8.31
C ARG A 37 22.64 -0.67 -7.16
N ASP A 38 23.21 0.03 -6.21
CA ASP A 38 23.84 -0.57 -5.03
C ASP A 38 22.79 -1.26 -4.14
N ALA A 39 21.66 -0.60 -3.89
CA ALA A 39 20.52 -1.22 -3.20
C ALA A 39 20.01 -2.46 -3.94
N GLN A 40 19.93 -2.43 -5.27
CA GLN A 40 19.53 -3.58 -6.08
C GLN A 40 20.52 -4.75 -5.96
N THR A 41 21.83 -4.48 -5.89
CA THR A 41 22.84 -5.54 -5.69
C THR A 41 22.76 -6.20 -4.33
N VAL A 42 22.33 -5.48 -3.29
CA VAL A 42 22.11 -6.02 -1.93
C VAL A 42 20.78 -6.78 -1.86
N LEU A 43 19.72 -6.24 -2.46
CA LEU A 43 18.37 -6.83 -2.36
C LEU A 43 18.19 -8.07 -3.24
N LYS A 44 18.88 -8.17 -4.39
CA LYS A 44 18.69 -9.29 -5.33
C LYS A 44 19.05 -10.67 -4.74
N PRO A 45 20.18 -10.86 -4.03
CA PRO A 45 20.48 -12.11 -3.32
C PRO A 45 19.51 -12.39 -2.17
N LEU A 46 19.02 -11.34 -1.49
CA LEU A 46 18.09 -11.47 -0.36
C LEU A 46 16.69 -11.90 -0.81
N VAL A 47 16.23 -11.37 -1.95
CA VAL A 47 15.02 -11.83 -2.62
C VAL A 47 15.21 -13.29 -3.06
N ALA A 48 16.33 -13.63 -3.72
CA ALA A 48 16.61 -15.02 -4.08
C ALA A 48 16.59 -15.96 -2.86
N PHE A 49 17.20 -15.57 -1.74
CA PHE A 49 17.19 -16.31 -0.48
C PHE A 49 15.79 -16.47 0.14
N ALA A 50 14.96 -15.43 0.08
CA ALA A 50 13.59 -15.48 0.60
C ALA A 50 12.71 -16.45 -0.20
N PHE A 51 12.97 -16.60 -1.51
CA PHE A 51 12.06 -17.25 -2.45
C PHE A 51 12.54 -18.58 -3.02
N ASP A 52 13.80 -18.94 -2.88
CA ASP A 52 14.33 -20.26 -3.23
C ASP A 52 14.46 -21.14 -1.96
N PRO A 53 13.56 -22.12 -1.75
CA PRO A 53 13.61 -23.00 -0.59
C PRO A 53 14.85 -23.91 -0.55
N ASP A 54 15.50 -24.16 -1.70
CA ASP A 54 16.73 -24.94 -1.81
C ASP A 54 17.99 -24.07 -1.63
N ALA A 55 17.89 -22.75 -1.86
CA ALA A 55 18.95 -21.79 -1.55
C ALA A 55 19.04 -21.43 -0.06
N ARG A 56 18.11 -21.89 0.78
CA ARG A 56 18.20 -21.72 2.23
C ARG A 56 19.20 -22.73 2.79
N PRO A 57 20.38 -22.31 3.31
CA PRO A 57 21.18 -23.21 4.11
C PRO A 57 20.30 -23.72 5.25
N ARG A 58 20.27 -25.04 5.45
CA ARG A 58 19.73 -25.60 6.70
C ARG A 58 20.54 -24.96 7.83
N PHE A 59 19.95 -23.98 8.50
CA PHE A 59 20.55 -23.08 9.48
C PHE A 59 21.50 -22.01 8.93
N THR A 60 20.98 -20.83 8.60
CA THR A 60 21.77 -19.60 8.80
C THR A 60 21.87 -19.31 10.30
N PRO A 61 23.08 -19.14 10.87
CA PRO A 61 23.24 -18.72 12.26
C PRO A 61 22.49 -17.41 12.53
N ALA A 62 21.99 -17.20 13.75
CA ALA A 62 21.25 -15.99 14.11
C ALA A 62 22.01 -14.69 13.78
N ALA A 63 23.34 -14.71 13.88
CA ALA A 63 24.21 -13.60 13.52
C ALA A 63 24.15 -13.25 12.02
N GLU A 64 24.01 -14.24 11.14
CA GLU A 64 23.92 -14.03 9.69
C GLU A 64 22.55 -13.48 9.30
N ARG A 65 21.46 -13.96 9.94
CA ARG A 65 20.14 -13.33 9.81
C ARG A 65 20.14 -11.88 10.27
N GLN A 66 20.73 -11.58 11.42
CA GLN A 66 20.81 -10.21 11.93
C GLN A 66 21.61 -9.29 11.01
N ARG A 67 22.70 -9.82 10.43
CA ARG A 67 23.48 -9.11 9.41
C ARG A 67 22.63 -8.81 8.17
N MET A 68 21.88 -9.79 7.66
CA MET A 68 21.00 -9.60 6.50
C MET A 68 19.90 -8.57 6.78
N ILE A 69 19.28 -8.60 7.97
CA ILE A 69 18.31 -7.58 8.40
C ILE A 69 18.95 -6.19 8.40
N GLY A 70 20.16 -6.04 8.97
CA GLY A 70 20.88 -4.77 8.94
C GLY A 70 21.35 -4.32 7.55
N GLU A 71 21.51 -5.24 6.59
CA GLU A 71 21.76 -4.92 5.18
C GLU A 71 20.48 -4.48 4.46
N VAL A 72 19.33 -5.09 4.76
CA VAL A 72 18.01 -4.64 4.29
C VAL A 72 17.69 -3.26 4.82
N ASP A 73 17.83 -3.03 6.13
CA ASP A 73 17.51 -1.74 6.75
C ASP A 73 18.36 -0.60 6.15
N ARG A 74 19.67 -0.84 5.92
CA ARG A 74 20.54 0.12 5.23
C ARG A 74 20.12 0.36 3.78
N ALA A 75 19.75 -0.69 3.04
CA ALA A 75 19.27 -0.54 1.67
C ALA A 75 17.96 0.26 1.62
N MET A 76 17.05 0.04 2.57
CA MET A 76 15.79 0.78 2.69
C MET A 76 16.03 2.26 3.04
N GLN A 77 16.93 2.57 3.97
CA GLN A 77 17.34 3.95 4.28
C GLN A 77 17.99 4.66 3.08
N GLY A 78 18.79 3.93 2.29
CA GLY A 78 19.33 4.44 1.03
C GLY A 78 18.24 4.79 0.03
N LEU A 79 17.21 3.94 -0.12
CA LEU A 79 16.06 4.19 -0.98
C LEU A 79 15.23 5.40 -0.51
N GLU A 80 15.04 5.60 0.79
CA GLU A 80 14.39 6.79 1.35
C GLU A 80 15.18 8.07 1.01
N THR A 81 16.50 8.02 1.11
CA THR A 81 17.40 9.14 0.77
C THR A 81 17.34 9.46 -0.73
N VAL A 82 17.26 8.44 -1.58
CA VAL A 82 17.05 8.60 -3.04
C VAL A 82 15.70 9.26 -3.31
N GLY A 83 14.64 8.82 -2.63
CA GLY A 83 13.30 9.42 -2.72
C GLY A 83 13.31 10.91 -2.43
N ALA A 84 13.89 11.30 -1.28
CA ALA A 84 14.02 12.70 -0.88
C ALA A 84 14.85 13.53 -1.89
N THR A 85 15.92 12.95 -2.43
CA THR A 85 16.77 13.61 -3.44
C THR A 85 16.02 13.84 -4.76
N LEU A 86 15.21 12.87 -5.18
CA LEU A 86 14.39 12.99 -6.39
C LEU A 86 13.26 14.01 -6.19
N GLU A 87 12.61 14.02 -5.03
CA GLU A 87 11.61 15.03 -4.68
C GLU A 87 12.20 16.44 -4.71
N GLN A 88 13.39 16.64 -4.14
CA GLN A 88 14.10 17.92 -4.19
C GLN A 88 14.43 18.33 -5.64
N ALA A 89 14.88 17.39 -6.46
CA ALA A 89 15.18 17.62 -7.88
C ALA A 89 13.93 17.86 -8.75
N LEU A 90 12.74 17.40 -8.31
CA LEU A 90 11.47 17.66 -8.97
C LEU A 90 10.84 18.98 -8.50
N ALA A 91 11.01 19.34 -7.23
CA ALA A 91 10.54 20.61 -6.67
C ALA A 91 11.23 21.81 -7.32
N SER A 92 12.49 21.67 -7.76
CA SER A 92 13.21 22.71 -8.51
C SER A 92 12.68 22.91 -9.94
N VAL A 93 11.88 21.98 -10.47
CA VAL A 93 11.30 22.05 -11.83
C VAL A 93 9.96 22.79 -11.85
N SER A 94 9.30 22.95 -10.68
CA SER A 94 7.95 23.52 -10.60
C SER A 94 7.91 24.94 -10.04
N ARG A 95 8.32 25.92 -10.87
CA ARG A 95 7.68 27.24 -10.91
C ARG A 95 7.63 27.77 -12.34
N PRO A 96 6.56 27.48 -13.10
CA PRO A 96 6.18 28.35 -14.20
C PRO A 96 5.73 29.68 -13.61
N ASP A 97 6.35 30.78 -14.03
CA ASP A 97 5.93 32.12 -13.67
C ASP A 97 4.55 32.39 -14.31
N HIS A 98 3.46 32.21 -13.54
CA HIS A 98 2.08 32.43 -13.99
C HIS A 98 1.73 33.92 -14.10
N ARG A 99 2.59 34.71 -14.75
CA ARG A 99 2.32 36.10 -15.12
C ARG A 99 2.51 36.31 -16.62
N SER A 100 1.68 35.65 -17.46
CA SER A 100 1.52 36.09 -18.86
C SER A 100 0.26 35.59 -19.59
N ALA A 101 -0.67 34.88 -18.94
CA ALA A 101 -1.81 34.27 -19.65
C ALA A 101 -3.14 35.06 -19.57
N ALA A 102 -3.15 36.28 -19.04
CA ALA A 102 -4.37 37.09 -18.91
C ALA A 102 -4.65 38.02 -20.11
N GLU A 103 -3.75 38.13 -21.10
CA GLU A 103 -3.97 38.97 -22.28
C GLU A 103 -3.91 38.12 -23.56
N ARG A 104 -5.07 37.56 -23.95
CA ARG A 104 -5.43 37.27 -25.36
C ARG A 104 -6.89 36.83 -25.42
N VAL A 105 -7.76 37.84 -25.36
CA VAL A 105 -9.16 37.75 -25.80
C VAL A 105 -9.22 37.87 -27.31
N GLY A 106 -10.03 37.03 -27.96
CA GLY A 106 -10.77 37.41 -29.16
C GLY A 106 -10.52 36.57 -30.43
N GLN A 107 -11.41 35.61 -30.68
CA GLN A 107 -12.11 35.47 -31.97
C GLN A 107 -13.23 34.41 -31.88
N PRO A 108 -14.45 34.65 -32.43
CA PRO A 108 -15.54 33.68 -32.42
C PRO A 108 -15.43 32.74 -33.63
N ARG A 109 -15.61 31.43 -33.41
CA ARG A 109 -15.66 30.43 -34.49
C ARG A 109 -17.09 29.91 -34.69
N GLU A 110 -17.47 29.87 -35.95
CA GLU A 110 -18.80 29.60 -36.50
C GLU A 110 -19.35 28.21 -36.18
N LYS A 111 -20.68 28.16 -36.08
CA LYS A 111 -21.49 26.95 -35.93
C LYS A 111 -21.51 26.17 -37.24
N ARG A 112 -21.16 24.88 -37.20
CA ARG A 112 -21.46 23.93 -38.28
C ARG A 112 -22.45 22.88 -37.77
N ASN A 113 -23.64 22.91 -38.36
CA ASN A 113 -24.67 21.89 -38.25
C ASN A 113 -24.24 20.65 -39.05
N GLU A 114 -24.29 19.47 -38.44
CA GLU A 114 -24.35 18.22 -39.20
C GLU A 114 -25.49 17.33 -38.70
N THR A 115 -26.24 16.87 -39.70
CA THR A 115 -27.52 16.18 -39.67
C THR A 115 -27.28 14.68 -39.54
N THR A 116 -27.92 14.00 -38.59
CA THR A 116 -27.93 12.54 -38.49
C THR A 116 -29.20 11.94 -39.08
N THR A 117 -29.05 11.08 -40.09
CA THR A 117 -30.04 10.11 -40.55
C THR A 117 -29.83 8.75 -39.86
N PRO A 118 -30.88 7.94 -39.65
CA PRO A 118 -30.77 6.60 -39.09
C PRO A 118 -30.65 5.56 -40.21
N THR A 119 -29.85 4.51 -40.01
CA THR A 119 -29.94 3.30 -40.83
C THR A 119 -29.85 2.05 -39.96
N THR A 120 -30.90 1.26 -40.10
CA THR A 120 -31.22 -0.05 -39.54
C THR A 120 -30.40 -1.15 -40.22
N GLY A 121 -30.15 -2.27 -39.52
CA GLY A 121 -29.97 -3.58 -40.18
C GLY A 121 -28.74 -4.39 -39.80
N ALA A 122 -28.97 -5.33 -38.87
CA ALA A 122 -28.40 -6.67 -38.75
C ALA A 122 -27.12 -7.05 -39.53
N GLU A 123 -26.07 -7.43 -38.80
CA GLU A 123 -25.20 -8.55 -39.17
C GLU A 123 -24.58 -9.16 -37.90
N ILE A 124 -25.09 -10.34 -37.51
CA ILE A 124 -24.47 -11.21 -36.51
C ILE A 124 -23.35 -11.96 -37.24
N ARG A 125 -22.11 -11.55 -36.98
CA ARG A 125 -20.90 -12.27 -37.40
C ARG A 125 -19.95 -12.46 -36.22
N ASP A 126 -19.61 -13.72 -36.03
CA ASP A 126 -18.58 -14.29 -35.17
C ASP A 126 -17.29 -13.44 -35.14
N LYS A 127 -16.87 -13.05 -33.93
CA LYS A 127 -15.70 -12.21 -33.64
C LYS A 127 -14.83 -12.82 -32.54
N THR A 128 -14.51 -14.10 -32.65
CA THR A 128 -13.57 -14.75 -31.72
C THR A 128 -12.09 -14.47 -32.02
N ASP A 129 -11.74 -13.68 -33.05
CA ASP A 129 -10.33 -13.42 -33.45
C ASP A 129 -9.88 -11.94 -33.38
N ARG A 130 -10.33 -11.16 -32.38
CA ARG A 130 -9.87 -9.76 -32.17
C ARG A 130 -9.31 -9.43 -30.78
N PHE A 131 -8.58 -10.36 -30.15
CA PHE A 131 -7.87 -10.09 -28.88
C PHE A 131 -6.34 -10.01 -28.99
N ALA A 132 -5.82 -9.65 -30.17
CA ALA A 132 -4.50 -9.01 -30.25
C ALA A 132 -4.68 -7.49 -30.03
N GLY A 133 -5.03 -7.11 -28.81
CA GLY A 133 -5.18 -5.71 -28.43
C GLY A 133 -3.82 -5.01 -28.42
N ALA A 134 -3.71 -3.92 -29.18
CA ALA A 134 -2.61 -2.95 -29.09
C ALA A 134 -2.34 -2.55 -27.61
N PRO A 135 -1.11 -2.13 -27.26
CA PRO A 135 -0.81 -1.66 -25.91
C PRO A 135 -1.77 -0.52 -25.57
N ARG A 136 -2.59 -0.71 -24.54
CA ARG A 136 -3.39 0.39 -23.98
C ARG A 136 -2.43 1.35 -23.28
N GLU A 137 -1.83 2.24 -24.04
CA GLU A 137 -1.20 3.45 -23.50
C GLU A 137 -2.28 4.26 -22.77
N GLY A 138 -2.09 4.48 -21.47
CA GLY A 138 -2.83 5.51 -20.73
C GLY A 138 -3.81 5.07 -19.64
N ARG A 139 -3.82 3.81 -19.18
CA ARG A 139 -4.46 3.53 -17.88
C ARG A 139 -3.51 4.06 -16.79
N MET A 140 -3.82 5.24 -16.25
CA MET A 140 -3.07 5.78 -15.11
C MET A 140 -3.07 4.72 -14.01
N SER A 141 -1.88 4.29 -13.59
CA SER A 141 -1.72 3.41 -12.44
C SER A 141 -2.35 4.10 -11.24
N MET A 142 -3.25 3.42 -10.53
CA MET A 142 -3.72 3.92 -9.24
C MET A 142 -2.51 4.10 -8.32
N SER A 143 -2.54 5.16 -7.52
CA SER A 143 -1.60 5.32 -6.41
C SER A 143 -1.84 4.24 -5.35
N LEU A 144 -0.83 3.94 -4.54
CA LEU A 144 -0.96 2.98 -3.43
C LEU A 144 -2.09 3.37 -2.47
N LYS A 145 -2.26 4.68 -2.21
CA LYS A 145 -3.34 5.16 -1.36
C LYS A 145 -4.72 4.86 -1.96
N GLU A 146 -4.94 5.18 -3.24
CA GLU A 146 -6.20 4.88 -3.93
C GLU A 146 -6.50 3.38 -3.96
N GLN A 147 -5.46 2.54 -4.10
CA GLN A 147 -5.60 1.10 -4.03
C GLN A 147 -6.06 0.64 -2.64
N ILE A 148 -5.42 1.14 -1.58
CA ILE A 148 -5.78 0.84 -0.19
C ILE A 148 -7.22 1.29 0.12
N ASP A 149 -7.60 2.50 -0.32
CA ASP A 149 -8.95 3.04 -0.15
C ASP A 149 -9.97 2.17 -0.91
N THR A 150 -9.61 1.68 -2.10
CA THR A 150 -10.45 0.75 -2.89
C THR A 150 -10.65 -0.58 -2.16
N TYR A 151 -9.61 -1.15 -1.57
CA TYR A 151 -9.75 -2.37 -0.76
C TYR A 151 -10.69 -2.15 0.41
N ALA A 152 -10.48 -1.07 1.16
CA ALA A 152 -11.33 -0.75 2.28
C ALA A 152 -12.79 -0.56 1.86
N ALA A 153 -13.05 0.14 0.75
CA ALA A 153 -14.40 0.33 0.21
C ALA A 153 -15.07 -0.99 -0.20
N ASN A 154 -14.34 -1.87 -0.89
CA ASN A 154 -14.86 -3.18 -1.30
C ASN A 154 -15.20 -4.05 -0.08
N PHE A 155 -14.30 -4.12 0.91
CA PHE A 155 -14.56 -4.87 2.14
C PHE A 155 -15.66 -4.23 2.97
N ALA A 156 -15.77 -2.90 2.94
CA ALA A 156 -16.84 -2.17 3.62
C ALA A 156 -18.22 -2.58 3.09
N GLU A 157 -18.38 -2.56 1.77
CA GLU A 157 -19.61 -2.94 1.08
C GLU A 157 -19.99 -4.39 1.38
N LEU A 158 -19.04 -5.33 1.23
CA LEU A 158 -19.29 -6.76 1.41
C LEU A 158 -19.64 -7.13 2.86
N ASN A 159 -19.11 -6.42 3.85
CA ASN A 159 -19.34 -6.70 5.27
C ASN A 159 -20.42 -5.81 5.91
N ALA A 160 -21.10 -4.96 5.13
CA ALA A 160 -22.01 -3.93 5.63
C ALA A 160 -21.37 -3.08 6.76
N TYR A 161 -20.06 -2.83 6.65
CA TYR A 161 -19.33 -1.96 7.57
C TYR A 161 -19.70 -0.50 7.32
N SER A 162 -19.76 0.27 8.40
CA SER A 162 -19.96 1.72 8.32
C SER A 162 -19.28 2.45 9.48
N GLN A 163 -19.25 3.78 9.40
CA GLN A 163 -18.74 4.62 10.49
C GLN A 163 -19.50 4.41 11.81
N ALA A 164 -20.74 3.92 11.76
CA ALA A 164 -21.52 3.63 12.96
C ALA A 164 -20.88 2.52 13.82
N ASP A 165 -20.11 1.61 13.21
CA ASP A 165 -19.41 0.54 13.94
C ASP A 165 -18.37 1.10 14.91
N TRP A 166 -17.57 2.07 14.46
CA TRP A 166 -16.61 2.77 15.32
C TRP A 166 -17.30 3.53 16.46
N ASN A 167 -18.46 4.14 16.19
CA ASN A 167 -19.24 4.82 17.22
C ASN A 167 -19.74 3.84 18.29
N VAL A 168 -20.21 2.66 17.88
CA VAL A 168 -20.60 1.59 18.82
C VAL A 168 -19.43 1.20 19.72
N LEU A 169 -18.24 0.98 19.13
CA LEU A 169 -17.05 0.60 19.90
C LEU A 169 -16.62 1.71 20.86
N ARG A 170 -16.61 2.97 20.41
CA ARG A 170 -16.30 4.15 21.22
C ARG A 170 -17.27 4.29 22.39
N GLN A 171 -18.57 4.17 22.16
CA GLN A 171 -19.60 4.28 23.20
C GLN A 171 -19.50 3.18 24.26
N ASN A 172 -19.01 2.01 23.89
CA ASN A 172 -18.84 0.87 24.80
C ASN A 172 -17.39 0.72 25.30
N ALA A 173 -16.49 1.66 24.98
CA ALA A 173 -15.07 1.55 25.30
C ALA A 173 -14.79 1.43 26.80
N SER A 174 -15.58 2.07 27.67
CA SER A 174 -15.43 1.94 29.12
C SER A 174 -15.66 0.50 29.62
N THR A 175 -16.58 -0.23 28.99
CA THR A 175 -16.85 -1.64 29.29
C THR A 175 -15.81 -2.56 28.68
N ILE A 176 -15.33 -2.26 27.47
CA ILE A 176 -14.41 -3.12 26.72
C ILE A 176 -12.95 -2.97 27.16
N ARG A 177 -12.50 -1.75 27.49
CA ARG A 177 -11.10 -1.43 27.81
C ARG A 177 -10.50 -2.31 28.92
N PRO A 178 -11.22 -2.66 30.02
CA PRO A 178 -10.71 -3.60 31.01
C PRO A 178 -10.36 -4.99 30.46
N TRP A 179 -10.89 -5.40 29.31
CA TRP A 179 -10.61 -6.70 28.69
C TRP A 179 -9.31 -6.71 27.88
N VAL A 180 -8.80 -5.55 27.47
CA VAL A 180 -7.65 -5.44 26.56
C VAL A 180 -6.41 -6.18 27.08
N PRO A 181 -6.00 -6.06 28.36
CA PRO A 181 -4.86 -6.82 28.87
C PRO A 181 -5.03 -8.34 28.74
N ASP A 182 -6.23 -8.86 29.04
CA ASP A 182 -6.54 -10.29 28.94
C ASP A 182 -6.58 -10.76 27.48
N LEU A 183 -7.21 -9.99 26.58
CA LEU A 183 -7.27 -10.26 25.15
C LEU A 183 -5.86 -10.37 24.55
N VAL A 184 -4.99 -9.41 24.89
CA VAL A 184 -3.59 -9.38 24.45
C VAL A 184 -2.81 -10.55 25.02
N LYS A 185 -3.05 -10.90 26.30
CA LYS A 185 -2.42 -12.06 26.93
C LYS A 185 -2.81 -13.36 26.22
N VAL A 186 -4.11 -13.59 25.98
CA VAL A 186 -4.61 -14.78 25.27
C VAL A 186 -4.00 -14.87 23.86
N PHE A 187 -3.94 -13.74 23.15
CA PHE A 187 -3.32 -13.66 21.83
C PHE A 187 -1.85 -14.12 21.87
N TYR A 188 -1.02 -13.54 22.74
CA TYR A 188 0.40 -13.88 22.78
C TYR A 188 0.68 -15.24 23.43
N ASP A 189 -0.15 -15.71 24.37
CA ASP A 189 -0.06 -17.09 24.84
C ASP A 189 -0.17 -18.07 23.67
N ARG A 190 -1.12 -17.83 22.75
CA ARG A 190 -1.30 -18.67 21.56
C ARG A 190 -0.13 -18.56 20.58
N VAL A 191 0.38 -17.35 20.34
CA VAL A 191 1.54 -17.12 19.45
C VAL A 191 2.77 -17.87 19.96
N PHE A 192 3.06 -17.78 21.25
CA PHE A 192 4.24 -18.39 21.85
C PHE A 192 4.07 -19.90 22.14
N SER A 193 2.85 -20.41 22.28
CA SER A 193 2.60 -21.84 22.50
C SER A 193 2.57 -22.69 21.22
N SER A 194 2.48 -22.05 20.04
CA SER A 194 2.33 -22.73 18.76
C SER A 194 3.67 -22.75 18.01
N SER A 195 4.17 -23.94 17.67
CA SER A 195 5.44 -24.14 16.95
C SER A 195 5.62 -23.24 15.71
N PRO A 196 4.66 -23.14 14.77
CA PRO A 196 4.82 -22.31 13.57
C PRO A 196 4.90 -20.81 13.83
N THR A 197 4.30 -20.30 14.91
CA THR A 197 4.27 -18.85 15.21
C THR A 197 5.35 -18.45 16.22
N SER A 198 5.70 -19.32 17.16
CA SER A 198 6.77 -19.09 18.13
C SER A 198 8.14 -18.98 17.46
N ALA A 199 8.35 -19.67 16.33
CA ALA A 199 9.56 -19.55 15.52
C ALA A 199 9.76 -18.16 14.88
N LEU A 200 8.74 -17.30 14.90
CA LEU A 200 8.76 -15.96 14.31
C LEU A 200 8.98 -14.84 15.34
N VAL A 201 9.14 -15.19 16.62
CA VAL A 201 9.31 -14.23 17.72
C VAL A 201 10.58 -14.54 18.50
N GLU A 202 11.25 -13.48 18.98
CA GLU A 202 12.52 -13.61 19.71
C GLU A 202 12.32 -13.61 21.23
N GLN A 203 13.35 -14.02 21.96
CA GLN A 203 13.36 -13.89 23.42
C GLN A 203 13.31 -12.40 23.79
N GLY A 204 12.35 -12.03 24.65
CA GLY A 204 12.15 -10.62 25.06
C GLY A 204 11.16 -9.84 24.18
N ASP A 205 10.69 -10.39 23.06
CA ASP A 205 9.71 -9.71 22.21
C ASP A 205 8.34 -9.55 22.86
N ARG A 206 8.00 -10.45 23.80
CA ARG A 206 6.64 -10.60 24.31
C ARG A 206 6.05 -9.29 24.82
N ASP A 207 6.76 -8.58 25.71
CA ASP A 207 6.22 -7.37 26.34
C ASP A 207 6.10 -6.22 25.33
N ARG A 208 7.08 -6.09 24.42
CA ARG A 208 7.08 -5.09 23.36
C ARG A 208 5.92 -5.31 22.38
N LEU A 209 5.73 -6.55 21.95
CA LEU A 209 4.66 -6.94 21.04
C LEU A 209 3.29 -6.80 21.71
N ALA A 210 3.14 -7.25 22.97
CA ALA A 210 1.95 -7.06 23.78
C ALA A 210 1.57 -5.57 23.89
N SER A 211 2.53 -4.71 24.23
CA SER A 211 2.31 -3.25 24.29
C SER A 211 1.86 -2.67 22.95
N THR A 212 2.42 -3.16 21.85
CA THR A 212 2.03 -2.73 20.50
C THR A 212 0.58 -3.12 20.18
N LEU A 213 0.18 -4.34 20.50
CA LEU A 213 -1.19 -4.80 20.28
C LEU A 213 -2.19 -4.10 21.20
N SER A 214 -1.84 -3.86 22.47
CA SER A 214 -2.68 -3.07 23.38
C SER A 214 -2.95 -1.67 22.83
N LYS A 215 -1.92 -0.99 22.31
CA LYS A 215 -2.09 0.34 21.69
C LYS A 215 -2.96 0.29 20.43
N TRP A 216 -2.83 -0.76 19.62
CA TRP A 216 -3.68 -0.97 18.46
C TRP A 216 -5.15 -1.18 18.87
N MET A 217 -5.42 -1.97 19.92
CA MET A 217 -6.76 -2.13 20.49
C MET A 217 -7.31 -0.80 21.01
N GLU A 218 -6.51 0.01 21.71
CA GLU A 218 -6.95 1.35 22.14
C GLU A 218 -7.27 2.27 20.97
N GLY A 219 -6.53 2.19 19.86
CA GLY A 219 -6.87 2.90 18.62
C GLY A 219 -8.20 2.44 18.02
N ILE A 220 -8.54 1.16 18.15
CA ILE A 220 -9.87 0.67 17.77
C ILE A 220 -10.96 1.27 18.66
N LEU A 221 -10.73 1.25 19.97
CA LEU A 221 -11.72 1.68 20.97
C LEU A 221 -11.86 3.20 21.08
N SER A 222 -10.88 3.99 20.65
CA SER A 222 -11.05 5.44 20.56
C SER A 222 -12.11 5.80 19.53
N GLY A 223 -12.34 4.95 18.53
CA GLY A 223 -13.25 5.22 17.42
C GLY A 223 -12.75 6.32 16.50
N ASP A 224 -11.51 6.78 16.67
CA ASP A 224 -10.92 7.85 15.86
C ASP A 224 -10.43 7.24 14.55
N TYR A 225 -11.32 7.30 13.56
CA TYR A 225 -11.08 6.84 12.20
C TYR A 225 -10.84 8.06 11.32
N ASP A 226 -9.62 8.19 10.80
CA ASP A 226 -9.23 9.20 9.83
C ASP A 226 -8.83 8.59 8.46
N GLU A 227 -8.47 9.45 7.51
CA GLU A 227 -8.02 9.07 6.17
C GLU A 227 -6.76 8.20 6.15
N LEU A 228 -5.98 8.17 7.24
CA LEU A 228 -4.76 7.38 7.36
C LEU A 228 -4.98 6.02 8.01
N THR A 229 -6.16 5.77 8.58
CA THR A 229 -6.45 4.53 9.30
C THR A 229 -6.14 3.29 8.45
N TRP A 230 -6.63 3.24 7.21
CA TRP A 230 -6.39 2.10 6.32
C TRP A 230 -4.95 1.98 5.85
N THR A 231 -4.29 3.12 5.60
CA THR A 231 -2.86 3.15 5.28
C THR A 231 -2.05 2.54 6.42
N ASN A 232 -2.39 2.86 7.66
CA ASN A 232 -1.73 2.29 8.85
C ASN A 232 -1.96 0.77 8.94
N GLN A 233 -3.15 0.27 8.63
CA GLN A 233 -3.40 -1.19 8.61
C GLN A 233 -2.62 -1.89 7.50
N TYR A 234 -2.49 -1.26 6.33
CA TYR A 234 -1.65 -1.79 5.25
C TYR A 234 -0.18 -1.86 5.66
N VAL A 235 0.35 -0.82 6.33
CA VAL A 235 1.72 -0.83 6.90
C VAL A 235 1.88 -1.93 7.94
N ILE A 236 0.86 -2.19 8.76
CA ILE A 236 0.87 -3.34 9.68
C ILE A 236 0.98 -4.64 8.88
N GLY A 237 0.26 -4.80 7.77
CA GLY A 237 0.40 -5.95 6.86
C GLY A 237 1.83 -6.12 6.34
N LEU A 238 2.45 -5.04 5.85
CA LEU A 238 3.85 -5.06 5.40
C LEU A 238 4.82 -5.49 6.51
N ARG A 239 4.61 -5.04 7.75
CA ARG A 239 5.44 -5.46 8.90
C ARG A 239 5.31 -6.95 9.19
N HIS A 240 4.14 -7.55 8.96
CA HIS A 240 3.95 -9.00 9.09
C HIS A 240 4.71 -9.76 8.00
N ILE A 241 4.67 -9.28 6.76
CA ILE A 241 5.45 -9.85 5.63
C ILE A 241 6.95 -9.81 5.94
N ILE A 242 7.46 -8.66 6.40
CA ILE A 242 8.89 -8.48 6.76
C ILE A 242 9.32 -9.49 7.85
N ARG A 243 8.44 -9.76 8.83
CA ARG A 243 8.68 -10.76 9.88
C ARG A 243 8.49 -12.21 9.44
N GLY A 244 8.09 -12.47 8.20
CA GLY A 244 7.80 -13.82 7.72
C GLY A 244 6.53 -14.43 8.33
N VAL A 245 5.63 -13.61 8.88
CA VAL A 245 4.31 -14.06 9.31
C VAL A 245 3.52 -14.40 8.05
N LYS A 246 3.00 -15.63 7.95
CA LYS A 246 2.17 -16.04 6.82
C LYS A 246 0.77 -15.45 6.96
N ASN A 247 0.13 -15.12 5.85
CA ASN A 247 -1.25 -14.61 5.83
C ASN A 247 -2.21 -15.52 6.63
N LEU A 248 -2.06 -16.85 6.50
CA LEU A 248 -2.88 -17.81 7.25
C LEU A 248 -2.73 -17.69 8.78
N TYR A 249 -1.53 -17.34 9.28
CA TYR A 249 -1.30 -17.14 10.71
C TYR A 249 -1.97 -15.86 11.20
N PHE A 250 -1.87 -14.78 10.41
CA PHE A 250 -2.56 -13.53 10.71
C PHE A 250 -4.09 -13.73 10.77
N LEU A 251 -4.68 -14.35 9.74
CA LEU A 251 -6.12 -14.63 9.70
C LEU A 251 -6.58 -15.53 10.85
N GLY A 252 -5.81 -16.58 11.16
CA GLY A 252 -6.12 -17.46 12.30
C GLY A 252 -6.07 -16.73 13.65
N MET A 253 -5.08 -15.85 13.84
CA MET A 253 -4.96 -15.06 15.07
C MET A 253 -6.01 -13.96 15.18
N MET A 254 -6.43 -13.37 14.05
CA MET A 254 -7.57 -12.43 14.01
C MET A 254 -8.87 -13.13 14.40
N SER A 255 -9.13 -14.32 13.85
CA SER A 255 -10.29 -15.14 14.22
C SER A 255 -10.28 -15.52 15.71
N CYS A 256 -9.11 -15.88 16.25
CA CYS A 256 -8.96 -16.14 17.69
C CYS A 256 -9.34 -14.92 18.55
N MET A 257 -8.93 -13.73 18.14
CA MET A 257 -9.26 -12.49 18.85
C MET A 257 -10.75 -12.16 18.78
N GLN A 258 -11.38 -12.33 17.62
CA GLN A 258 -12.82 -12.16 17.45
C GLN A 258 -13.63 -13.13 18.32
N ALA A 259 -13.20 -14.39 18.41
CA ALA A 259 -13.85 -15.39 19.25
C ALA A 259 -13.75 -15.06 20.75
N GLU A 260 -12.56 -14.66 21.23
CA GLU A 260 -12.39 -14.23 22.62
C GLU A 260 -13.21 -12.97 22.92
N PHE A 261 -13.24 -12.01 21.99
CA PHE A 261 -14.04 -10.79 22.12
C PHE A 261 -15.55 -11.11 22.24
N LEU A 262 -16.07 -12.01 21.39
CA LEU A 262 -17.46 -12.49 21.49
C LEU A 262 -17.74 -13.13 22.85
N SER A 263 -16.85 -13.99 23.34
CA SER A 263 -16.99 -14.61 24.65
C SER A 263 -17.12 -13.57 25.76
N ARG A 264 -16.30 -12.50 25.72
CA ARG A 264 -16.39 -11.39 26.67
C ARG A 264 -17.71 -10.65 26.57
N CYS A 265 -18.16 -10.30 25.36
CA CYS A 265 -19.48 -9.69 25.14
C CYS A 265 -20.61 -10.52 25.76
N LEU A 266 -20.66 -11.82 25.46
CA LEU A 266 -21.72 -12.71 25.98
C LEU A 266 -21.68 -12.88 27.50
N SER A 267 -20.51 -12.75 28.12
CA SER A 267 -20.35 -12.90 29.58
C SER A 267 -20.62 -11.63 30.38
N THR A 268 -20.61 -10.45 29.75
CA THR A 268 -20.61 -9.15 30.46
C THR A 268 -21.74 -8.21 30.05
N MET A 269 -22.41 -8.47 28.93
CA MET A 269 -23.46 -7.64 28.37
C MET A 269 -24.76 -8.42 28.25
N ASN A 270 -25.89 -7.70 28.16
CA ASN A 270 -27.15 -8.33 27.76
C ASN A 270 -27.06 -8.79 26.27
N PRO A 271 -27.90 -9.74 25.83
CA PRO A 271 -27.79 -10.31 24.48
C PRO A 271 -27.80 -9.30 23.32
N ASP A 272 -28.68 -8.30 23.37
CA ASP A 272 -28.81 -7.30 22.30
C ASP A 272 -27.59 -6.38 22.21
N GLN A 273 -27.08 -5.94 23.36
CA GLN A 273 -25.85 -5.15 23.45
C GLN A 273 -24.63 -6.00 23.03
N ALA A 274 -24.54 -7.25 23.50
CA ALA A 274 -23.48 -8.17 23.13
C ALA A 274 -23.41 -8.36 21.61
N GLN A 275 -24.57 -8.60 20.98
CA GLN A 275 -24.67 -8.75 19.52
C GLN A 275 -24.22 -7.47 18.81
N THR A 276 -24.70 -6.31 19.24
CA THR A 276 -24.38 -5.02 18.60
C THR A 276 -22.88 -4.70 18.70
N VAL A 277 -22.29 -4.84 19.89
CA VAL A 277 -20.87 -4.56 20.14
C VAL A 277 -19.98 -5.57 19.41
N TYR A 278 -20.30 -6.86 19.46
CA TYR A 278 -19.54 -7.88 18.75
C TYR A 278 -19.58 -7.66 17.23
N LEU A 279 -20.75 -7.41 16.65
CA LEU A 279 -20.88 -7.21 15.21
C LEU A 279 -20.10 -5.97 14.73
N ALA A 280 -20.09 -4.88 15.51
CA ALA A 280 -19.27 -3.72 15.21
C ALA A 280 -17.76 -4.06 15.23
N PHE A 281 -17.30 -4.76 16.27
CA PHE A 281 -15.91 -5.21 16.37
C PHE A 281 -15.52 -6.14 15.22
N HIS A 282 -16.39 -7.12 14.92
CA HIS A 282 -16.18 -8.07 13.84
C HIS A 282 -16.09 -7.36 12.48
N ARG A 283 -17.03 -6.46 12.14
CA ARG A 283 -17.00 -5.73 10.87
C ARG A 283 -15.74 -4.88 10.72
N VAL A 284 -15.37 -4.10 11.75
CA VAL A 284 -14.13 -3.30 11.75
C VAL A 284 -12.92 -4.20 11.52
N THR A 285 -12.77 -5.25 12.33
CA THR A 285 -11.60 -6.15 12.24
C THR A 285 -11.58 -7.00 10.97
N SER A 286 -12.73 -7.29 10.36
CA SER A 286 -12.83 -7.96 9.06
C SER A 286 -12.37 -7.07 7.91
N VAL A 287 -12.70 -5.77 7.92
CA VAL A 287 -12.15 -4.81 6.92
C VAL A 287 -10.63 -4.71 7.07
N ILE A 288 -10.13 -4.58 8.32
CA ILE A 288 -8.68 -4.60 8.60
C ILE A 288 -8.05 -5.90 8.10
N GLY A 289 -8.69 -7.03 8.38
CA GLY A 289 -8.23 -8.34 7.96
C GLY A 289 -8.12 -8.47 6.44
N GLY A 290 -9.10 -7.92 5.71
CA GLY A 290 -9.11 -7.84 4.26
C GLY A 290 -7.96 -7.01 3.69
N ILE A 291 -7.75 -5.80 4.22
CA ILE A 291 -6.63 -4.92 3.80
C ILE A 291 -5.28 -5.59 4.02
N VAL A 292 -5.09 -6.21 5.20
CA VAL A 292 -3.84 -6.92 5.50
C VAL A 292 -3.67 -8.14 4.61
N ALA A 293 -4.74 -8.88 4.28
CA ALA A 293 -4.68 -10.01 3.36
C ALA A 293 -4.27 -9.58 1.94
N GLU A 294 -4.85 -8.49 1.41
CA GLU A 294 -4.47 -7.94 0.10
C GLU A 294 -3.03 -7.44 0.08
N CYS A 295 -2.54 -6.89 1.20
CA CYS A 295 -1.14 -6.49 1.33
C CYS A 295 -0.14 -7.63 1.02
N TYR A 296 -0.48 -8.88 1.36
CA TYR A 296 0.36 -10.04 0.98
C TYR A 296 0.39 -10.25 -0.53
N THR A 297 -0.77 -10.18 -1.19
CA THR A 297 -0.90 -10.34 -2.64
C THR A 297 -0.15 -9.24 -3.38
N ASP A 298 -0.38 -7.99 -2.99
CA ASP A 298 0.30 -6.82 -3.54
C ASP A 298 1.82 -6.92 -3.38
N GLY A 299 2.29 -7.34 -2.20
CA GLY A 299 3.71 -7.51 -1.94
C GLY A 299 4.38 -8.44 -2.96
N TYR A 300 3.73 -9.55 -3.29
CA TYR A 300 4.22 -10.48 -4.32
C TYR A 300 4.13 -9.90 -5.73
N ILE A 301 2.99 -9.33 -6.12
CA ILE A 301 2.78 -8.77 -7.46
C ILE A 301 3.77 -7.63 -7.71
N ASN A 302 3.95 -6.72 -6.76
CA ASN A 302 4.89 -5.62 -6.86
C ASN A 302 6.35 -6.10 -6.94
N CYS A 303 6.70 -7.17 -6.22
CA CYS A 303 8.02 -7.78 -6.35
C CYS A 303 8.25 -8.35 -7.76
N LEU A 304 7.25 -9.05 -8.32
CA LEU A 304 7.31 -9.61 -9.67
C LEU A 304 7.35 -8.51 -10.76
N ALA A 305 6.60 -7.43 -10.57
CA ALA A 305 6.62 -6.27 -11.45
C ALA A 305 8.00 -5.61 -11.50
N ARG A 306 8.69 -5.50 -10.35
CA ARG A 306 10.05 -4.93 -10.27
C ARG A 306 11.10 -5.77 -11.01
N VAL A 307 10.88 -7.06 -11.21
CA VAL A 307 11.75 -7.92 -12.04
C VAL A 307 11.31 -8.00 -13.50
N GLY A 308 10.36 -7.15 -13.92
CA GLY A 308 9.93 -6.99 -15.32
C GLY A 308 8.76 -7.88 -15.72
N MET A 309 8.12 -8.60 -14.80
CA MET A 309 6.90 -9.35 -15.12
C MET A 309 5.70 -8.42 -15.18
N ARG A 310 4.94 -8.47 -16.28
CA ARG A 310 3.66 -7.74 -16.37
C ARG A 310 2.63 -8.39 -15.45
N GLU A 311 1.88 -7.59 -14.71
CA GLU A 311 0.82 -8.06 -13.81
C GLU A 311 -0.18 -9.01 -14.50
N SER A 312 -0.58 -8.69 -15.74
CA SER A 312 -1.48 -9.55 -16.51
C SER A 312 -0.91 -10.94 -16.81
N VAL A 313 0.42 -11.06 -16.96
CA VAL A 313 1.08 -12.36 -17.14
C VAL A 313 1.04 -13.14 -15.83
N VAL A 314 1.34 -12.50 -14.71
CA VAL A 314 1.27 -13.12 -13.37
C VAL A 314 -0.15 -13.62 -13.09
N SER A 315 -1.17 -12.78 -13.35
CA SER A 315 -2.58 -13.13 -13.16
C SER A 315 -3.00 -14.32 -14.03
N ASN A 316 -2.63 -14.33 -15.31
CA ASN A 316 -2.95 -15.43 -16.22
C ASN A 316 -2.28 -16.75 -15.81
N VAL A 317 -1.00 -16.71 -15.40
CA VAL A 317 -0.28 -17.89 -14.90
C VAL A 317 -0.94 -18.42 -13.62
N ALA A 318 -1.27 -17.54 -12.67
CA ALA A 318 -1.94 -17.92 -11.43
C ALA A 318 -3.28 -18.62 -11.71
N LYS A 319 -4.07 -18.10 -12.67
CA LYS A 319 -5.33 -18.73 -13.09
C LYS A 319 -5.12 -20.13 -13.69
N ALA A 320 -4.17 -20.27 -14.61
CA ALA A 320 -3.88 -21.56 -15.24
C ALA A 320 -3.38 -22.62 -14.24
N GLU A 321 -2.50 -22.23 -13.30
CA GLU A 321 -2.05 -23.13 -12.24
C GLU A 321 -3.18 -23.51 -11.28
N ALA A 322 -4.10 -22.59 -10.96
CA ALA A 322 -5.27 -22.90 -10.15
C ALA A 322 -6.19 -23.93 -10.82
N GLU A 323 -6.45 -23.81 -12.13
CA GLU A 323 -7.23 -24.78 -12.91
C GLU A 323 -6.58 -26.17 -12.89
N LYS A 324 -5.25 -26.23 -13.01
CA LYS A 324 -4.48 -27.47 -12.90
C LYS A 324 -4.57 -28.10 -11.51
N MET A 325 -4.41 -27.31 -10.45
CA MET A 325 -4.53 -27.79 -9.06
C MET A 325 -5.95 -28.35 -8.79
N ILE A 326 -7.00 -27.67 -9.28
CA ILE A 326 -8.38 -28.16 -9.16
C ILE A 326 -8.54 -29.51 -9.85
N THR A 327 -7.94 -29.69 -11.03
CA THR A 327 -7.99 -30.96 -11.76
C THR A 327 -7.30 -32.08 -10.99
N GLN A 328 -6.12 -31.82 -10.42
CA GLN A 328 -5.35 -32.77 -9.61
C GLN A 328 -6.07 -33.19 -8.33
N LEU A 329 -6.82 -32.29 -7.69
CA LEU A 329 -7.58 -32.61 -6.47
C LEU A 329 -8.87 -33.38 -6.74
N ARG A 330 -9.33 -33.43 -8.01
CA ARG A 330 -10.53 -34.16 -8.42
C ARG A 330 -10.26 -35.57 -8.94
N SER A 331 -9.01 -35.87 -9.30
CA SER A 331 -8.56 -37.20 -9.76
C SER A 331 -8.22 -38.12 -8.60
#